data_AF-A0A7J9XIX1-F1
#
_entry.id   AF-A0A7J9XIX1-F1
#
_cell.length_a   1.000
_cell.length_b   1.000
_cell.length_c   1.000
_cell.angle_alpha   90.00
_cell.angle_beta   90.00
_cell.angle_gamma   90.00
#
_symmetry.space_group_name_H-M   'P 1'
#
loop_
_entity.id
_entity.type
_entity.pdbx_description
1 polymer ?
#
loop_
_entity_poly.entity_id
_entity_poly.type
_entity_poly.pdbx_seq_one_letter_code
_entity_poly.pdbx_strand_id
1 'polypeptide(L)'
;MDMEVTAWTSLYHAMHAQQDKRPFSRATLLRVGKFARRHRAQLLLFLLLSTVTATLAVATPLLAGRVVDRIVEGAALRVVIGLAVLIAAIALAEAGIGLLSRWLSARIGEG
;
A
#
# COMPACT_ATOMS: atom_id res chain seq x y z
N MET A 1 46.39 -19.28 -27.40
CA MET A 1 45.20 -18.40 -27.52
C MET A 1 45.44 -17.25 -26.57
N ASP A 2 45.75 -16.09 -27.12
CA ASP A 2 46.22 -14.94 -26.34
C ASP A 2 45.05 -14.31 -25.59
N MET A 3 45.21 -14.15 -24.27
CA MET A 3 44.19 -13.59 -23.38
C MET A 3 43.71 -12.21 -23.82
N GLU A 4 44.55 -11.47 -24.55
CA GLU A 4 44.26 -10.16 -25.10
C GLU A 4 43.13 -10.20 -26.15
N VAL A 5 43.12 -11.21 -27.03
CA VAL A 5 42.07 -11.39 -28.04
C VAL A 5 40.74 -11.72 -27.36
N THR A 6 40.77 -12.55 -26.31
CA THR A 6 39.57 -12.90 -25.53
C THR A 6 39.01 -11.69 -24.78
N ALA A 7 39.90 -10.90 -24.17
CA ALA A 7 39.53 -9.66 -23.49
C ALA A 7 38.92 -8.65 -24.47
N TRP A 8 39.53 -8.47 -25.64
CA TRP A 8 39.03 -7.57 -26.67
C TRP A 8 37.67 -8.01 -27.22
N THR A 9 37.50 -9.32 -27.46
CA THR A 9 36.22 -9.86 -27.95
C THR A 9 35.13 -9.70 -26.90
N SER A 10 35.44 -9.87 -25.60
CA SER A 10 34.48 -9.67 -24.52
C SER A 10 34.07 -8.21 -24.33
N LEU A 11 35.02 -7.27 -24.44
CA LEU A 11 34.74 -5.84 -24.41
C LEU A 11 33.94 -5.39 -25.62
N TYR A 12 34.32 -5.88 -26.81
CA TYR A 12 33.62 -5.59 -28.05
C TYR A 12 32.18 -6.09 -27.99
N HIS A 13 31.96 -7.31 -27.49
CA HIS A 13 30.62 -7.86 -27.29
C HIS A 13 29.84 -7.15 -26.17
N ALA A 14 30.46 -6.73 -25.07
CA ALA A 14 29.77 -5.96 -24.03
C ALA A 14 29.33 -4.57 -24.51
N MET A 15 30.14 -3.93 -25.35
CA MET A 15 29.83 -2.62 -25.95
C MET A 15 28.79 -2.72 -27.08
N HIS A 16 28.76 -3.84 -27.81
CA HIS A 16 27.83 -4.08 -28.92
C HIS A 16 26.66 -5.00 -28.56
N ALA A 17 26.60 -5.48 -27.31
CA ALA A 17 25.45 -6.16 -26.74
C ALA A 17 24.34 -5.12 -26.70
N GLN A 18 23.62 -5.07 -27.81
CA GLN A 18 22.52 -4.20 -28.10
C GLN A 18 21.57 -4.26 -26.90
N GLN A 19 21.65 -3.27 -26.02
CA GLN A 19 20.65 -3.05 -24.98
C GLN A 19 19.33 -2.96 -25.71
N ASP A 20 18.55 -4.05 -25.62
CA ASP A 20 17.23 -4.14 -26.22
C ASP A 20 16.47 -2.88 -25.83
N LYS A 21 16.17 -2.02 -26.82
CA LYS A 21 15.51 -0.70 -26.64
C LYS A 21 14.05 -0.83 -26.15
N ARG A 22 13.68 -1.98 -25.60
CA ARG A 22 12.37 -2.28 -25.01
C ARG A 22 12.59 -2.69 -23.55
N PRO A 23 12.64 -1.73 -22.61
CA PRO A 23 12.93 -2.02 -21.20
C PRO A 23 11.92 -2.98 -20.55
N PHE A 24 10.77 -3.23 -21.19
CA PHE A 24 9.76 -4.18 -20.72
C PHE A 24 9.26 -5.07 -21.86
N SER A 25 9.71 -6.33 -21.86
CA SER A 25 9.09 -7.39 -22.67
C SER A 25 7.79 -7.86 -21.99
N ARG A 26 6.71 -8.03 -22.76
CA ARG A 26 5.46 -8.64 -22.27
C ARG A 26 5.71 -9.99 -21.58
N ALA A 27 6.72 -10.74 -22.01
CA ALA A 27 7.11 -12.01 -21.40
C ALA A 27 7.64 -11.82 -19.96
N THR A 28 8.34 -10.73 -19.68
CA THR A 28 8.82 -10.38 -18.34
C THR A 28 7.65 -10.00 -17.44
N LEU A 29 6.70 -9.19 -17.92
CA LEU A 29 5.49 -8.84 -17.18
C LEU A 29 4.64 -10.07 -16.84
N LEU A 30 4.51 -11.03 -17.77
CA LEU A 30 3.81 -12.29 -17.52
C LEU A 30 4.53 -13.17 -16.47
N ARG A 31 5.87 -13.17 -16.43
CA ARG A 31 6.63 -13.85 -15.36
C ARG A 31 6.41 -13.21 -14.00
N VAL A 32 6.43 -11.88 -13.92
CA VAL A 32 6.12 -11.13 -12.70
C VAL A 32 4.70 -11.45 -12.23
N GLY A 33 3.71 -11.43 -13.14
CA GLY A 33 2.33 -11.80 -12.83
C GLY A 33 2.20 -13.25 -12.34
N LYS A 34 2.95 -14.20 -12.90
CA LYS A 34 2.95 -15.61 -12.47
C LYS A 34 3.57 -15.79 -11.08
N PHE A 35 4.59 -15.01 -10.75
CA PHE A 35 5.21 -14.98 -9.42
C PHE A 35 4.29 -14.32 -8.38
N ALA A 36 3.69 -13.18 -8.72
CA ALA A 36 2.71 -12.47 -7.90
C ALA A 36 1.46 -13.31 -7.64
N ARG A 37 1.09 -14.23 -8.55
CA ARG A 37 -0.07 -15.13 -8.40
C ARG A 37 -0.04 -15.96 -7.12
N ARG A 38 1.13 -16.33 -6.59
CA ARG A 38 1.23 -17.06 -5.31
C ARG A 38 1.01 -16.17 -4.08
N HIS A 39 1.25 -14.86 -4.23
CA HIS A 39 1.13 -13.85 -3.17
C HIS A 39 -0.13 -12.98 -3.29
N ARG A 40 -1.01 -13.28 -4.26
CA ARG A 40 -2.25 -12.52 -4.54
C ARG A 40 -3.14 -12.35 -3.30
N ALA A 41 -3.20 -13.33 -2.41
CA ALA A 41 -4.01 -13.25 -1.20
C ALA A 41 -3.46 -12.18 -0.23
N GLN A 42 -2.14 -12.11 -0.08
CA GLN A 42 -1.48 -11.10 0.74
C GLN A 42 -1.59 -9.71 0.09
N LEU A 43 -1.45 -9.61 -1.23
CA LEU A 43 -1.63 -8.35 -1.95
C LEU A 43 -3.08 -7.83 -1.87
N LEU A 44 -4.07 -8.72 -2.00
CA LEU A 44 -5.48 -8.36 -1.84
C LEU A 44 -5.80 -7.95 -0.40
N LEU A 45 -5.26 -8.65 0.59
CA LEU A 45 -5.43 -8.30 2.00
C LEU A 45 -4.79 -6.94 2.31
N PHE A 46 -3.57 -6.69 1.82
CA PHE A 46 -2.89 -5.41 1.93
C PHE A 46 -3.71 -4.30 1.28
N LEU A 47 -4.18 -4.51 0.04
CA LEU A 47 -5.01 -3.53 -0.66
C LEU A 47 -6.30 -3.23 0.11
N LEU A 48 -7.00 -4.26 0.61
CA LEU A 48 -8.21 -4.10 1.43
C LEU A 48 -7.93 -3.29 2.69
N LEU A 49 -6.87 -3.63 3.45
CA LEU A 49 -6.46 -2.89 4.63
C LEU A 49 -6.12 -1.44 4.30
N SER A 50 -5.38 -1.19 3.22
CA SER A 50 -5.05 0.16 2.75
C SER A 50 -6.31 0.95 2.37
N THR A 51 -7.25 0.33 1.65
CA THR A 51 -8.51 0.96 1.28
C THR A 51 -9.34 1.32 2.52
N VAL A 52 -9.48 0.40 3.49
CA VAL A 52 -10.19 0.64 4.75
C VAL A 52 -9.54 1.78 5.53
N THR A 53 -8.22 1.77 5.64
CA THR A 53 -7.47 2.83 6.35
C THR A 53 -7.69 4.19 5.69
N ALA A 54 -7.61 4.26 4.36
CA ALA A 54 -7.88 5.48 3.61
C ALA A 54 -9.33 5.96 3.78
N THR A 55 -10.30 5.04 3.85
CA THR A 55 -11.71 5.41 4.08
C THR A 55 -11.92 5.94 5.48
N LEU A 56 -11.35 5.32 6.51
CA LEU A 56 -11.43 5.79 7.90
C LEU A 56 -10.84 7.19 8.06
N ALA A 57 -9.67 7.44 7.44
CA ALA A 57 -8.99 8.73 7.49
C ALA A 57 -9.86 9.88 6.93
N VAL A 58 -10.64 9.62 5.87
CA VAL A 58 -11.53 10.62 5.27
C VAL A 58 -12.91 10.66 5.96
N ALA A 59 -13.36 9.56 6.57
CA ALA A 59 -14.65 9.50 7.26
C ALA A 59 -14.71 10.47 8.46
N THR A 60 -13.63 10.58 9.23
CA THR A 60 -13.56 11.45 10.42
C THR A 60 -13.87 12.92 10.15
N PRO A 61 -13.20 13.63 9.20
CA PRO A 61 -13.52 15.03 8.92
C PRO A 61 -14.93 15.20 8.32
N LEU A 62 -15.43 14.25 7.53
CA LEU A 62 -16.80 14.30 7.00
C LEU A 62 -17.86 14.16 8.10
N LEU A 63 -17.67 13.24 9.04
CA LEU A 63 -18.56 13.07 10.18
C LEU A 63 -18.51 14.27 11.12
N ALA A 64 -17.33 14.86 11.32
CA ALA A 64 -17.17 16.09 12.09
C ALA A 64 -17.96 17.24 11.45
N GLY A 65 -17.89 17.41 10.12
CA GLY A 65 -18.73 18.36 9.40
C GLY A 65 -20.22 18.14 9.65
N ARG A 66 -20.69 16.88 9.52
CA ARG A 66 -22.09 16.54 9.82
C ARG A 66 -22.49 16.81 11.27
N VAL A 67 -21.60 16.64 12.23
CA VAL A 67 -21.87 17.01 13.63
C VAL A 67 -22.14 18.50 13.73
N VAL A 68 -21.30 19.34 13.12
CA VAL A 68 -21.48 20.79 13.10
C VAL A 68 -22.80 21.16 12.42
N ASP A 69 -23.08 20.60 11.23
CA ASP A 69 -24.32 20.87 10.50
C ASP A 69 -25.55 20.55 11.37
N ARG A 70 -25.56 19.39 12.03
CA ARG A 70 -26.68 18.99 12.90
C ARG A 70 -26.82 19.84 14.15
N ILE A 71 -25.72 20.36 14.70
CA ILE A 71 -25.77 21.31 15.81
C ILE A 71 -26.38 22.63 15.34
N VAL A 72 -25.96 23.15 14.18
CA VAL A 72 -26.45 24.42 13.62
C VAL A 72 -27.92 24.33 13.20
N GLU A 73 -28.35 23.20 12.62
CA GLU A 73 -29.75 22.93 12.25
C GLU A 73 -30.68 22.72 13.47
N GLY A 74 -30.15 22.69 14.70
CA GLY A 74 -30.94 22.44 15.90
C GLY A 74 -31.48 21.00 15.99
N ALA A 75 -30.76 20.03 15.42
CA ALA A 75 -31.17 18.63 15.43
C ALA A 75 -31.21 18.05 16.86
N ALA A 76 -31.96 16.96 17.04
CA ALA A 76 -32.07 16.30 18.32
C ALA A 76 -30.70 15.81 18.84
N LEU A 77 -30.44 16.01 20.14
CA LEU A 77 -29.19 15.64 20.81
C LEU A 77 -28.76 14.18 20.54
N ARG A 78 -29.73 13.27 20.42
CA ARG A 78 -29.51 11.85 20.10
C ARG A 78 -28.73 11.64 18.80
N VAL A 79 -28.95 12.48 17.78
CA VAL A 79 -28.25 12.40 16.48
C VAL A 79 -26.78 12.78 16.65
N VAL A 80 -26.52 13.88 17.37
CA VAL A 80 -25.16 14.37 17.64
C VAL A 80 -24.37 13.34 18.45
N ILE A 81 -24.98 12.78 19.50
CA ILE A 81 -24.36 11.70 20.30
C ILE A 81 -24.06 10.48 19.42
N GLY A 82 -24.98 10.07 18.55
CA GLY A 82 -24.76 8.95 17.64
C GLY A 82 -23.57 9.16 16.70
N LEU A 83 -23.44 10.37 16.13
CA LEU A 83 -22.29 10.72 15.29
C LEU A 83 -20.99 10.75 16.10
N ALA A 84 -20.99 11.30 17.31
CA ALA A 84 -19.83 11.34 18.19
C ALA A 84 -19.35 9.92 18.57
N VAL A 85 -20.27 9.03 18.91
CA VAL A 85 -19.96 7.61 19.20
C VAL A 85 -19.40 6.91 17.96
N LEU A 86 -19.93 7.19 16.77
CA LEU A 86 -19.39 6.64 15.53
C LEU A 86 -17.95 7.11 15.25
N ILE A 87 -17.67 8.39 15.45
CA ILE A 87 -16.31 8.94 15.35
C ILE A 87 -15.37 8.27 16.36
N ALA A 88 -15.81 8.09 17.61
CA ALA A 88 -15.03 7.42 18.65
C ALA A 88 -14.70 5.96 18.27
N ALA A 89 -15.67 5.23 17.70
CA ALA A 89 -15.46 3.86 17.22
C ALA A 89 -14.43 3.81 16.07
N ILE A 90 -14.47 4.75 15.13
CA ILE A 90 -13.49 4.88 14.04
C ILE A 90 -12.09 5.12 14.61
N ALA A 91 -11.94 6.04 15.56
CA ALA A 91 -10.66 6.34 16.19
C ALA A 91 -10.06 5.12 16.92
N LEU A 92 -10.89 4.33 17.61
CA LEU A 92 -10.46 3.09 18.26
C LEU A 92 -9.98 2.05 17.24
N ALA A 93 -10.66 1.94 16.10
CA ALA A 93 -10.24 1.04 15.02
C ALA A 93 -8.88 1.46 14.43
N GLU A 94 -8.69 2.76 14.14
CA GLU A 94 -7.40 3.29 13.65
C GLU A 94 -6.27 3.04 14.65
N ALA A 95 -6.52 3.30 15.94
CA ALA A 95 -5.55 3.03 17.00
C ALA A 95 -5.17 1.55 17.07
N GLY A 96 -6.15 0.63 16.98
CA GLY A 96 -5.91 -0.80 16.96
C GLY A 96 -5.06 -1.26 15.77
N ILE A 97 -5.35 -0.76 14.56
CA ILE A 97 -4.56 -1.03 13.35
C ILE A 97 -3.13 -0.50 13.51
N GLY A 98 -2.97 0.73 14.02
CA GLY A 98 -1.66 1.33 14.28
C GLY A 98 -0.84 0.53 15.27
N LEU A 99 -1.46 0.03 16.34
CA LEU A 99 -0.81 -0.84 17.33
C LEU A 99 -0.36 -2.16 16.70
N LEU A 100 -1.23 -2.79 15.91
CA LEU A 100 -0.93 -4.04 15.23
C LEU A 100 0.26 -3.88 14.26
N SER A 101 0.27 -2.79 13.50
CA SER A 101 1.35 -2.44 12.57
C SER A 101 2.68 -2.23 13.29
N ARG A 102 2.67 -1.48 14.40
CA ARG A 102 3.85 -1.27 15.24
C ARG A 102 4.37 -2.58 15.85
N TRP A 103 3.47 -3.41 16.36
CA TRP A 103 3.83 -4.71 16.93
C TRP A 103 4.47 -5.64 15.90
N LEU A 104 3.90 -5.72 14.69
CA LEU A 104 4.44 -6.54 13.61
C LEU A 104 5.83 -6.07 13.18
N SER A 105 6.04 -4.74 13.12
CA SER A 105 7.33 -4.13 12.78
C SER A 105 8.40 -4.44 13.83
N ALA A 106 8.07 -4.33 15.12
CA ALA A 106 9.00 -4.67 16.21
C ALA A 106 9.41 -6.15 16.15
N ARG A 107 8.45 -7.05 15.92
CA ARG A 107 8.69 -8.50 15.85
C ARG A 107 9.54 -8.93 14.64
N ILE A 108 9.49 -8.16 13.54
CA ILE A 108 10.35 -8.38 12.37
C ILE A 108 11.75 -7.80 12.60
N GLY A 109 11.87 -6.67 13.32
CA GLY A 109 13.14 -6.00 13.57
C GLY A 109 14.04 -6.67 14.61
N GLU A 110 13.49 -7.53 15.47
CA GLU A 110 14.23 -8.36 16.42
C GLU A 110 14.68 -9.72 15.82
N GLY A 111 14.26 -10.04 14.59
CA GLY A 111 14.54 -11.29 13.88
C GLY A 111 15.67 -11.23 12.87
#